data_AF-A0A661DND7-F1
#
_entry.id   AF-A0A661DND7-F1
#
_cell.length_a   1.000
_cell.length_b   1.000
_cell.length_c   1.000
_cell.angle_alpha   90.00
_cell.angle_beta   90.00
_cell.angle_gamma   90.00
#
_symmetry.space_group_name_H-M   'P 1'
#
loop_
_entity.id
_entity.type
_entity.pdbx_description
1 polymer ?
#
loop_
_entity_poly.entity_id
_entity_poly.type
_entity_poly.pdbx_seq_one_letter_code
_entity_poly.pdbx_strand_id
1 'polypeptide(L)'
;TEPEVINGSYTGKVAGTPSYQEGKVKRLQEWLDAQNLTLEGSYFYSDSHNDLPLLELVEHPIAVDPDPKLQTIAQQRGWKIVSLRQ
;
A
#
# COMPACT_ATOMS: atom_id res chain seq x y z
N THR A 1 0.69 -9.68 6.54
CA THR A 1 0.58 -9.64 8.00
C THR A 1 0.84 -11.03 8.52
N GLU A 2 1.66 -11.21 9.54
CA GLU A 2 1.84 -12.54 10.15
C GLU A 2 0.73 -12.76 11.19
N PRO A 3 -0.06 -13.84 11.08
CA PRO A 3 -1.08 -14.16 12.06
C PRO A 3 -0.45 -14.68 13.36
N GLU A 4 -1.04 -14.34 14.50
CA GLU A 4 -0.62 -14.91 15.78
C GLU A 4 -0.99 -16.40 15.85
N VAL A 5 0.03 -17.23 16.12
CA VAL A 5 -0.10 -18.67 16.31
C VAL A 5 0.33 -18.99 17.74
N ILE A 6 -0.59 -19.57 18.52
CA ILE A 6 -0.29 -20.13 19.84
C ILE A 6 -0.61 -21.62 19.78
N ASN A 7 0.36 -22.45 20.15
CA ASN A 7 0.23 -23.93 20.16
C ASN A 7 -0.27 -24.50 18.82
N GLY A 8 0.20 -23.96 17.69
CA GLY A 8 -0.17 -24.43 16.35
C GLY A 8 -1.57 -24.03 15.88
N SER A 9 -2.31 -23.22 16.65
CA SER A 9 -3.63 -22.71 16.28
C SER A 9 -3.61 -21.21 16.04
N TYR A 10 -4.28 -20.75 14.98
CA TYR A 10 -4.50 -19.34 14.72
C TYR A 10 -5.43 -18.74 15.77
N THR A 11 -4.99 -17.69 16.46
CA THR A 11 -5.76 -17.07 17.56
C THR A 11 -6.78 -16.05 17.08
N GLY A 12 -6.79 -15.74 15.77
CA GLY A 12 -7.57 -14.66 15.17
C GLY A 12 -6.99 -13.26 15.45
N LYS A 13 -5.88 -13.18 16.19
CA LYS A 13 -5.14 -11.93 16.41
C LYS A 13 -3.98 -11.82 15.44
N VAL A 14 -3.53 -10.59 15.22
CA VAL A 14 -2.39 -10.28 14.38
C VAL A 14 -1.13 -10.28 15.25
N ALA A 15 -0.08 -11.01 14.85
CA ALA A 15 1.21 -10.92 15.52
C ALA A 15 1.93 -9.64 15.04
N GLY A 16 2.22 -8.73 15.98
CA GLY A 16 2.95 -7.49 15.72
C GLY A 16 2.12 -6.35 15.11
N THR A 17 2.80 -5.34 14.58
CA THR A 17 2.15 -4.17 13.95
C THR A 17 1.38 -4.60 12.70
N PRO A 18 0.07 -4.31 12.60
CA PRO A 18 -0.72 -4.61 11.41
C PRO A 18 -0.10 -3.94 10.18
N SER A 19 -0.03 -4.65 9.05
CA SER A 19 0.28 -4.07 7.74
C SER A 19 -0.95 -3.35 7.19
N TYR A 20 -1.41 -2.36 7.94
CA TYR A 20 -2.57 -1.55 7.64
C TYR A 20 -2.12 -0.09 7.60
N GLN A 21 -2.44 0.60 6.50
CA GLN A 21 -2.11 2.02 6.28
C GLN A 21 -0.61 2.28 6.51
N GLU A 22 -0.26 3.10 7.51
CA GLU A 22 1.11 3.51 7.85
C GLU A 22 2.04 2.34 8.15
N GLY A 23 1.51 1.21 8.63
CA GLY A 23 2.30 0.00 8.88
C GLY A 23 2.93 -0.60 7.62
N LYS A 24 2.36 -0.35 6.43
CA LYS A 24 2.98 -0.75 5.16
C LYS A 24 4.14 0.17 4.78
N VAL A 25 4.00 1.48 5.00
CA VAL A 25 5.03 2.48 4.72
C VAL A 25 6.27 2.21 5.55
N LYS A 26 6.10 1.97 6.85
CA LYS A 26 7.21 1.67 7.75
C LYS A 26 8.00 0.42 7.31
N ARG A 27 7.31 -0.67 6.96
CA ARG A 27 7.97 -1.90 6.49
C ARG A 27 8.66 -1.71 5.14
N LEU A 28 8.08 -0.93 4.23
CA LEU A 28 8.71 -0.61 2.96
C LEU A 28 10.01 0.18 3.18
N GLN A 29 9.99 1.19 4.05
CA GLN A 29 11.18 1.97 4.36
C GLN A 29 12.27 1.12 5.02
N GLU A 30 11.91 0.31 6.02
CA GLU A 30 12.86 -0.61 6.67
C GLU A 30 13.51 -1.58 5.68
N TRP A 31 12.75 -2.07 4.69
CA TRP A 31 13.28 -2.95 3.64
C TRP A 31 14.18 -2.21 2.66
N LEU A 32 13.80 -1.00 2.23
CA LEU A 32 14.60 -0.17 1.31
C LEU A 32 15.95 0.19 1.93
N ASP A 33 15.94 0.62 3.20
CA ASP A 33 17.13 0.97 3.95
C ASP A 33 18.09 -0.21 4.09
N ALA A 34 17.55 -1.42 4.32
CA ALA A 34 18.34 -2.65 4.40
C ALA A 34 18.98 -3.06 3.06
N GLN A 35 18.44 -2.60 1.93
CA GLN A 35 18.91 -2.93 0.58
C GLN A 35 19.68 -1.78 -0.09
N ASN A 36 19.83 -0.62 0.57
CA ASN A 36 20.37 0.60 -0.04
C ASN A 36 19.62 1.00 -1.34
N LEU A 37 18.30 0.79 -1.36
CA LEU A 37 17.44 1.13 -2.50
C LEU A 37 16.63 2.40 -2.22
N THR A 38 16.27 3.12 -3.28
CA THR A 38 15.39 4.29 -3.20
C THR A 38 14.08 4.00 -3.95
N LEU A 39 13.09 4.88 -3.75
CA LEU A 39 11.83 4.87 -4.51
C LEU A 39 11.90 5.72 -5.78
N GLU A 40 13.09 6.12 -6.22
CA GLU A 40 13.27 6.87 -7.45
C GLU A 40 12.83 6.02 -8.66
N GLY A 41 12.00 6.60 -9.52
CA GLY A 41 11.36 5.91 -10.65
C GLY A 41 10.34 4.85 -10.25
N SER A 42 9.91 4.79 -8.99
CA SER A 42 8.96 3.78 -8.52
C SER A 42 7.53 4.01 -9.02
N TYR A 43 6.84 2.91 -9.29
CA TYR A 43 5.43 2.89 -9.64
C TYR A 43 4.65 2.11 -8.59
N PHE A 44 3.45 2.58 -8.27
CA PHE A 44 2.55 1.84 -7.39
C PHE A 44 1.13 1.88 -7.93
N TYR A 45 0.48 0.72 -7.93
CA TYR A 45 -0.85 0.50 -8.47
C TYR A 45 -1.77 0.03 -7.36
N SER A 46 -2.90 0.71 -7.14
CA SER A 46 -3.90 0.27 -6.18
C SER A 46 -5.31 0.70 -6.58
N ASP A 47 -6.29 -0.11 -6.16
CA ASP A 47 -7.72 0.12 -6.31
C ASP A 47 -8.37 0.68 -5.02
N SER A 48 -7.64 0.72 -3.91
CA SER A 48 -8.19 1.04 -2.60
C SER A 48 -7.56 2.27 -1.95
N HIS A 49 -8.39 3.13 -1.38
CA HIS A 49 -7.93 4.26 -0.56
C HIS A 49 -7.12 3.85 0.68
N ASN A 50 -7.16 2.57 1.07
CA ASN A 50 -6.36 2.04 2.17
C ASN A 50 -4.84 2.12 1.88
N ASP A 51 -4.46 2.13 0.60
CA ASP A 51 -3.07 2.25 0.18
C ASP A 51 -2.66 3.70 -0.15
N LEU A 52 -3.49 4.68 0.22
CA LEU A 52 -3.18 6.09 0.01
C LEU A 52 -1.78 6.49 0.54
N PRO A 53 -1.34 6.06 1.74
CA PRO A 53 0.01 6.37 2.22
C PRO A 53 1.13 5.84 1.32
N LEU A 54 0.92 4.73 0.62
CA LEU A 54 1.90 4.17 -0.32
C LEU A 54 1.86 4.89 -1.68
N LEU A 55 0.67 5.20 -2.17
CA LEU A 55 0.50 6.02 -3.38
C LEU A 55 1.12 7.42 -3.22
N GLU A 56 1.08 7.98 -2.01
CA GLU A 56 1.73 9.27 -1.70
C GLU A 56 3.26 9.19 -1.67
N LEU A 57 3.83 8.00 -1.49
CA LEU A 57 5.26 7.81 -1.28
C LEU A 57 6.03 7.57 -2.59
N VAL A 58 5.39 6.98 -3.60
CA VAL A 58 6.03 6.65 -4.88
C VAL A 58 6.04 7.82 -5.85
N GLU A 59 6.96 7.77 -6.83
CA GLU A 59 7.08 8.81 -7.85
C GLU A 59 5.93 8.77 -8.87
N HIS A 60 5.45 7.58 -9.20
CA HIS A 60 4.42 7.36 -10.21
C HIS A 60 3.21 6.57 -9.64
N PRO A 61 2.33 7.23 -8.86
CA PRO A 61 1.12 6.59 -8.36
C PRO A 61 0.05 6.43 -9.45
N ILE A 62 -0.56 5.25 -9.48
CA ILE A 62 -1.59 4.88 -10.45
C ILE A 62 -2.77 4.24 -9.72
N ALA A 63 -3.94 4.83 -9.89
CA ALA A 63 -5.20 4.30 -9.38
C ALA A 63 -5.83 3.35 -10.41
N VAL A 64 -6.04 2.09 -10.05
CA VAL A 64 -6.56 1.04 -10.93
C VAL A 64 -7.96 0.65 -10.47
N ASP A 65 -8.99 0.86 -11.29
CA ASP A 65 -10.38 0.58 -10.90
C ASP A 65 -10.74 1.10 -9.47
N PRO A 66 -10.42 2.38 -9.16
CA PRO A 66 -10.39 2.84 -7.78
C PRO A 66 -11.77 2.89 -7.12
N ASP A 67 -11.80 2.68 -5.80
CA ASP A 67 -12.96 3.02 -4.99
C ASP A 67 -13.28 4.53 -5.06
N PRO A 68 -14.52 4.96 -4.73
CA PRO A 68 -14.93 6.37 -4.91
C PRO A 68 -14.05 7.38 -4.18
N LYS A 69 -13.46 6.99 -3.04
CA LYS A 69 -12.60 7.87 -2.24
C LYS A 69 -11.25 8.03 -2.92
N LEU A 70 -10.64 6.92 -3.35
CA LEU A 70 -9.39 6.97 -4.11
C LEU A 70 -9.57 7.67 -5.45
N GLN A 71 -10.70 7.47 -6.14
CA GLN A 71 -11.00 8.15 -7.40
C GLN A 71 -11.00 9.67 -7.24
N THR A 72 -11.67 10.18 -6.20
CA THR A 72 -11.72 11.61 -5.90
C THR A 72 -10.32 12.17 -5.65
N ILE A 73 -9.51 11.48 -4.84
CA ILE A 73 -8.15 11.91 -4.51
C ILE A 73 -7.24 11.88 -5.74
N ALA A 74 -7.31 10.80 -6.53
CA ALA A 74 -6.53 10.64 -7.75
C ALA A 74 -6.84 11.77 -8.75
N GLN A 75 -8.11 12.14 -8.91
CA GLN A 75 -8.53 13.27 -9.75
C GLN A 75 -7.99 14.61 -9.21
N GLN A 76 -8.11 14.85 -7.91
CA GLN A 76 -7.61 16.09 -7.28
C GLN A 76 -6.10 16.26 -7.40
N ARG A 77 -5.36 15.15 -7.37
CA ARG A 77 -3.89 15.15 -7.43
C ARG A 77 -3.32 14.93 -8.83
N GLY A 78 -4.18 14.77 -9.83
CA GLY A 78 -3.76 14.50 -11.21
C GLY A 78 -3.09 13.13 -11.39
N TRP A 79 -3.36 12.16 -10.51
CA TRP A 79 -2.85 10.80 -10.64
C TRP A 79 -3.51 10.08 -11.80
N LYS A 80 -2.75 9.19 -12.45
CA LYS A 80 -3.27 8.38 -13.55
C LYS A 80 -4.33 7.41 -13.02
N ILE A 81 -5.50 7.39 -13.67
CA ILE A 81 -6.56 6.41 -13.40
C ILE A 81 -6.65 5.48 -14.61
N VAL A 82 -6.63 4.17 -14.36
CA VAL A 82 -6.80 3.13 -15.39
C VAL A 82 -7.89 2.15 -14.97
N SER A 83 -8.53 1.52 -15.94
CA SER A 83 -9.44 0.41 -15.71
C SER A 83 -8.92 -0.83 -16.43
N LEU A 84 -8.91 -1.97 -15.75
CA LEU A 84 -8.48 -3.27 -16.31
C LEU A 84 -9.66 -4.20 -16.60
N ARG A 85 -10.88 -3.76 -16.31
CA ARG A 85 -12.10 -4.51 -16.58
C ARG A 85 -12.55 -4.20 -18.01
N GLN A 86 -12.37 -5.17 -18.90
CA GLN A 86 -12.97 -5.17 -20.25
C GLN A 86 -14.42 -5.62 -20.20
#